data_AF-A0A1W9MS82-F1
#
_entry.id   AF-A0A1W9MS82-F1
#
_cell.length_a   1.000
_cell.length_b   1.000
_cell.length_c   1.000
_cell.angle_alpha   90.00
_cell.angle_beta   90.00
_cell.angle_gamma   90.00
#
_symmetry.space_group_name_H-M   'P 1'
#
loop_
_entity.id
_entity.type
_entity.pdbx_description
1 polymer ?
#
loop_
_entity_poly.entity_id
_entity_poly.type
_entity_poly.pdbx_seq_one_letter_code
_entity_poly.pdbx_strand_id
1 'polypeptide(L)'
;MAKCHSCDSRKGKRNCPALGGLVCSQCCGTKREKEIACPDDCFYLGTSKKYFAERQESEKISNFERELKSVQGDEDSYLDILQNIESGIHILYKEKGDITDRDVETALEYFIEMGKARFDLPSKFLTELPPNIQAIADTVESILSLRESLSGKQEDVMTKLKCIWRILDSVRTHFDPKNVCAYLEFAGQFLK
;
A
#
# COMPACT_ATOMS: atom_id res chain seq x y z
N MET A 1 43.84 17.39 16.72
CA MET A 1 42.48 17.11 16.19
C MET A 1 41.60 18.31 16.46
N ALA A 2 40.84 18.80 15.48
CA ALA A 2 39.94 19.93 15.69
C ALA A 2 38.79 19.55 16.66
N LYS A 3 38.52 20.44 17.62
CA LYS A 3 37.38 20.34 18.53
C LYS A 3 36.10 20.81 17.83
N CYS A 4 34.96 20.37 18.34
CA CYS A 4 33.64 20.73 17.84
C CYS A 4 33.34 22.21 18.11
N HIS A 5 33.10 23.01 17.07
CA HIS A 5 32.77 24.45 17.15
C HIS A 5 31.51 24.79 17.97
N SER A 6 30.66 23.79 18.29
CA SER A 6 29.42 24.00 19.03
C SER A 6 29.52 23.64 20.52
N CYS A 7 30.54 22.88 20.93
CA CYS A 7 30.63 22.40 22.32
C CYS A 7 32.04 22.32 22.90
N ASP A 8 33.08 22.53 22.10
CA ASP A 8 34.52 22.56 22.45
C ASP A 8 35.07 21.36 23.26
N SER A 9 34.28 20.30 23.37
CA SER A 9 34.55 19.14 24.21
C SER A 9 34.78 17.87 23.39
N ARG A 10 33.98 17.67 22.33
CA ARG A 10 34.07 16.47 21.47
C ARG A 10 34.88 16.76 20.21
N LYS A 11 35.44 15.71 19.60
CA LYS A 11 36.13 15.80 18.30
C LYS A 11 35.16 16.24 17.20
N GLY A 12 35.52 17.30 16.46
CA GLY A 12 34.82 17.71 15.25
C GLY A 12 35.03 16.70 14.12
N LYS A 13 33.95 16.25 13.48
CA LYS A 13 33.98 15.26 12.38
C LYS A 13 33.17 15.67 11.15
N ARG A 14 32.29 16.65 11.26
CA ARG A 14 31.38 17.10 10.19
C ARG A 14 31.64 18.56 9.89
N ASN A 15 31.74 18.93 8.62
CA ASN A 15 31.82 20.34 8.25
C ASN A 15 30.45 21.00 8.44
N CYS A 16 30.38 22.09 9.21
CA CYS A 16 29.15 22.83 9.47
C CYS A 16 29.21 24.18 8.73
N PRO A 17 28.41 24.38 7.68
CA PRO A 17 28.40 25.65 6.94
C PRO A 17 27.92 26.82 7.82
N ALA A 18 26.97 26.60 8.72
CA ALA A 18 26.42 27.63 9.61
C ALA A 18 27.44 28.19 10.62
N LEU A 19 28.35 27.35 11.10
CA LEU A 19 29.37 27.74 12.10
C LEU A 19 30.76 27.93 11.48
N GLY A 20 30.89 27.79 10.16
CA GLY A 20 32.17 27.91 9.45
C GLY A 20 33.26 26.94 9.92
N GLY A 21 32.90 25.78 10.48
CA GLY A 21 33.86 24.90 11.15
C GLY A 21 33.40 23.47 11.40
N LEU A 22 34.29 22.65 11.98
CA LEU A 22 33.99 21.25 12.26
C LEU A 22 33.14 21.10 13.54
N VAL A 23 32.06 20.34 13.45
CA VAL A 23 31.19 19.97 14.58
C VAL A 23 31.19 18.45 14.79
N CYS A 24 30.91 18.00 16.02
CA CYS A 24 30.73 16.58 16.30
C CYS A 24 29.34 16.11 15.83
N SER A 25 29.18 14.81 15.58
CA SER A 25 27.91 14.21 15.10
C SER A 25 26.74 14.47 16.05
N GLN A 26 27.02 14.57 17.34
CA GLN A 26 26.03 14.73 18.40
C GLN A 26 25.48 16.16 18.42
N CYS A 27 26.33 17.19 18.47
CA CYS A 27 25.88 18.58 18.31
C CYS A 27 25.18 18.81 16.97
N CYS A 28 25.71 18.25 15.89
CA CYS A 28 25.05 18.34 14.57
C CYS A 28 23.65 17.71 14.57
N GLY A 29 23.42 16.61 15.30
CA GLY A 29 22.11 15.97 15.38
C GLY A 29 21.13 16.65 16.33
N THR A 30 21.59 17.12 17.48
CA THR A 30 20.72 17.65 18.54
C THR A 30 20.45 19.14 18.44
N LYS A 31 21.40 19.91 17.87
CA LYS A 31 21.35 21.38 17.84
C LYS A 31 20.98 21.98 16.48
N ARG A 32 21.03 21.20 15.40
CA ARG A 32 20.60 21.67 14.06
C ARG A 32 19.16 22.21 14.08
N GLU A 33 18.91 23.29 13.36
CA GLU A 33 17.61 24.00 13.26
C GLU A 33 17.02 24.50 14.59
N LYS A 34 17.69 24.25 15.73
CA LYS A 34 17.25 24.69 17.07
C LYS A 34 18.18 25.76 17.63
N GLU A 35 19.46 25.43 17.75
CA GLU A 35 20.50 26.34 18.24
C GLU A 35 21.48 26.71 17.11
N ILE A 36 21.56 25.89 16.06
CA ILE A 36 22.39 26.13 14.88
C ILE A 36 21.46 26.46 13.72
N ALA A 37 21.56 27.69 13.20
CA ALA A 37 20.85 28.14 12.00
C ALA A 37 21.43 27.46 10.75
N CYS A 38 21.06 26.20 10.54
CA CYS A 38 21.54 25.42 9.40
C CYS A 38 20.98 25.98 8.08
N PRO A 39 21.83 26.28 7.09
CA PRO A 39 21.36 26.66 5.76
C PRO A 39 20.76 25.46 5.01
N ASP A 40 19.95 25.75 3.99
CA ASP A 40 19.25 24.74 3.19
C ASP A 40 20.20 23.83 2.37
N ASP A 41 21.39 24.33 2.02
CA ASP A 41 22.44 23.59 1.32
C ASP A 41 23.27 22.67 2.25
N CYS A 42 22.93 22.62 3.54
CA CYS A 42 23.62 21.76 4.49
C CYS A 42 23.40 20.28 4.17
N PHE A 43 24.44 19.61 3.65
CA PHE A 43 24.43 18.18 3.32
C PHE A 43 23.83 17.30 4.44
N TYR A 44 24.30 17.46 5.68
CA TYR A 44 23.84 16.63 6.80
C TYR A 44 22.40 16.91 7.21
N LEU A 45 21.89 18.12 6.95
CA LEU A 45 20.49 18.45 7.17
C LEU A 45 19.62 17.79 6.10
N GLY A 46 19.97 17.99 4.82
CA GLY A 46 19.26 17.41 3.68
C GLY A 46 19.18 15.88 3.74
N THR A 47 20.32 15.20 3.95
CA THR A 47 20.36 13.74 4.10
C THR A 47 19.48 13.27 5.25
N SER A 48 19.46 14.00 6.38
CA SER A 48 18.63 13.59 7.50
C SER A 48 17.15 13.80 7.24
N LYS A 49 16.75 14.93 6.66
CA LYS A 49 15.35 15.18 6.28
C LYS A 49 14.86 14.10 5.33
N LYS A 50 15.66 13.75 4.33
CA LYS A 50 15.39 12.65 3.39
C LYS A 50 15.20 11.31 4.12
N TYR A 51 16.14 10.92 4.97
CA TYR A 51 16.04 9.67 5.74
C TYR A 51 14.79 9.63 6.64
N PHE A 52 14.44 10.73 7.31
CA PHE A 52 13.22 10.80 8.13
C PHE A 52 11.95 10.71 7.28
N ALA A 53 11.91 11.37 6.13
CA ALA A 53 10.79 11.30 5.20
C ALA A 53 10.61 9.87 4.66
N GLU A 54 11.67 9.25 4.14
CA GLU A 54 11.66 7.86 3.64
C GLU A 54 11.23 6.86 4.72
N ARG A 55 11.71 7.04 5.96
CA ARG A 55 11.30 6.21 7.08
C ARG A 55 9.82 6.39 7.43
N GLN A 56 9.34 7.62 7.50
CA GLN A 56 7.94 7.90 7.81
C GLN A 56 7.01 7.32 6.72
N GLU A 57 7.38 7.48 5.45
CA GLU A 57 6.67 6.88 4.31
C GLU A 57 6.64 5.35 4.42
N SER A 58 7.79 4.72 4.69
CA SER A 58 7.88 3.27 4.87
C SER A 58 7.01 2.79 6.04
N GLU A 59 6.98 3.53 7.15
CA GLU A 59 6.12 3.23 8.30
C GLU A 59 4.63 3.35 7.94
N LYS A 60 4.23 4.37 7.15
CA LYS A 60 2.85 4.51 6.67
C LYS A 60 2.43 3.35 5.75
N ILE A 61 3.28 2.95 4.80
CA ILE A 61 3.02 1.82 3.91
C ILE A 61 2.87 0.52 4.72
N SER A 62 3.79 0.27 5.66
CA SER A 62 3.72 -0.91 6.51
C SER A 62 2.45 -0.95 7.37
N ASN A 63 2.03 0.19 7.91
CA ASN A 63 0.78 0.29 8.67
C ASN A 63 -0.45 0.02 7.79
N PHE A 64 -0.47 0.56 6.57
CA PHE A 64 -1.55 0.30 5.61
C PHE A 64 -1.63 -1.18 5.24
N GLU A 65 -0.52 -1.83 4.92
CA GLU A 65 -0.49 -3.27 4.63
C GLU A 65 -0.91 -4.12 5.84
N ARG A 66 -0.49 -3.72 7.05
CA ARG A 66 -0.92 -4.40 8.28
C ARG A 66 -2.43 -4.29 8.49
N GLU A 67 -2.99 -3.12 8.20
CA GLU A 67 -4.43 -2.90 8.28
C GLU A 67 -5.18 -3.77 7.26
N LEU A 68 -4.75 -3.82 5.99
CA LEU A 68 -5.34 -4.72 5.00
C LEU A 68 -5.34 -6.18 5.46
N LYS A 69 -4.21 -6.63 6.01
CA LYS A 69 -4.02 -7.99 6.53
C LYS A 69 -4.82 -8.30 7.78
N SER A 70 -5.40 -7.31 8.44
CA SER A 70 -6.16 -7.52 9.68
C SER A 70 -7.44 -8.32 9.46
N VAL A 71 -7.87 -8.51 8.20
CA VAL A 71 -9.00 -9.36 7.82
C VAL A 71 -8.70 -10.85 8.00
N GLN A 72 -7.42 -11.23 7.99
CA GLN A 72 -7.01 -12.62 8.15
C GLN A 72 -7.31 -13.11 9.57
N GLY A 73 -8.06 -14.19 9.68
CA GLY A 73 -8.56 -14.73 10.96
C GLY A 73 -9.86 -14.08 11.45
N ASP A 74 -10.40 -13.11 10.72
CA ASP A 74 -11.70 -12.47 10.96
C ASP A 74 -12.58 -12.51 9.69
N GLU A 75 -12.36 -13.47 8.80
CA GLU A 75 -13.06 -13.55 7.51
C GLU A 75 -14.59 -13.67 7.67
N ASP A 76 -15.05 -14.35 8.72
CA ASP A 76 -16.48 -14.54 9.01
C ASP A 76 -17.22 -13.20 9.15
N SER A 77 -16.55 -12.15 9.65
CA SER A 77 -17.11 -10.80 9.78
C SER A 77 -17.35 -10.10 8.44
N TYR A 78 -16.77 -10.62 7.35
CA TYR A 78 -16.85 -10.07 5.99
C TYR A 78 -17.38 -11.08 4.97
N LEU A 79 -17.90 -12.22 5.44
CA LEU A 79 -18.24 -13.37 4.62
C LEU A 79 -19.18 -13.00 3.46
N ASP A 80 -20.16 -12.14 3.71
CA ASP A 80 -21.13 -11.72 2.70
C ASP A 80 -20.48 -10.89 1.58
N ILE A 81 -19.57 -9.97 1.90
CA ILE A 81 -18.82 -9.17 0.90
C ILE A 81 -17.89 -10.09 0.10
N LEU A 82 -17.15 -10.95 0.80
CA LEU A 82 -16.20 -11.87 0.18
C LEU A 82 -16.91 -12.79 -0.82
N GLN A 83 -17.99 -13.46 -0.38
CA GLN A 83 -18.76 -14.36 -1.23
C GLN A 83 -19.40 -13.63 -2.42
N ASN A 84 -19.94 -12.42 -2.23
CA ASN A 84 -20.52 -11.68 -3.34
C ASN A 84 -19.49 -11.33 -4.41
N ILE A 85 -18.31 -10.85 -4.00
CA ILE A 85 -17.22 -10.53 -4.94
C ILE A 85 -16.74 -11.79 -5.67
N GLU A 86 -16.43 -12.88 -4.94
CA GLU A 86 -15.98 -14.13 -5.56
C GLU A 86 -17.05 -14.72 -6.50
N SER A 87 -18.32 -14.67 -6.12
CA SER A 87 -19.44 -15.09 -6.96
C SER A 87 -19.51 -14.27 -8.24
N GLY A 88 -19.40 -12.94 -8.15
CA GLY A 88 -19.43 -12.05 -9.31
C GLY A 88 -18.29 -12.32 -10.29
N ILE A 89 -17.07 -12.48 -9.77
CA ILE A 89 -15.89 -12.81 -10.58
C ILE A 89 -16.08 -14.18 -11.26
N HIS A 90 -16.59 -15.17 -10.53
CA HIS A 90 -16.81 -16.50 -11.08
C HIS A 90 -17.90 -16.53 -12.15
N ILE A 91 -19.01 -15.80 -11.96
CA ILE A 91 -20.07 -15.65 -12.97
C ILE A 91 -19.48 -15.02 -14.22
N LEU A 92 -18.74 -13.91 -14.08
CA LEU A 92 -18.10 -13.23 -15.21
C LEU A 92 -17.13 -14.16 -15.96
N TYR A 93 -16.33 -14.95 -15.22
CA TYR A 93 -15.45 -15.96 -15.78
C TYR A 93 -16.21 -17.00 -16.62
N LYS A 94 -17.34 -17.51 -16.12
CA LYS A 94 -18.19 -18.46 -16.85
C LYS A 94 -18.85 -17.86 -18.09
N GLU A 95 -19.23 -16.59 -18.04
CA GLU A 95 -19.88 -15.89 -19.15
C GLU A 95 -18.90 -15.54 -20.29
N LYS A 96 -17.70 -15.02 -19.95
CA LYS A 96 -16.70 -14.63 -20.95
C LYS A 96 -15.84 -15.79 -21.45
N GLY A 97 -15.44 -16.70 -20.56
CA GLY A 97 -14.62 -17.88 -20.88
C GLY A 97 -13.13 -17.61 -21.18
N ASP A 98 -12.68 -16.36 -21.27
CA ASP A 98 -11.29 -15.96 -21.54
C ASP A 98 -10.59 -15.24 -20.38
N ILE A 99 -11.25 -15.17 -19.21
CA ILE A 99 -10.69 -14.60 -17.99
C ILE A 99 -9.73 -15.59 -17.33
N THR A 100 -8.58 -15.08 -16.90
CA THR A 100 -7.54 -15.85 -16.19
C THR A 100 -7.33 -15.35 -14.76
N ASP A 101 -6.67 -16.15 -13.93
CA ASP A 101 -6.26 -15.77 -12.57
C ASP A 101 -5.40 -14.50 -12.56
N ARG A 102 -4.60 -14.28 -13.61
CA ARG A 102 -3.79 -13.05 -13.75
C ARG A 102 -4.63 -11.82 -14.01
N ASP A 103 -5.71 -11.94 -14.76
CA ASP A 103 -6.64 -10.82 -14.98
C ASP A 103 -7.31 -10.43 -13.66
N VAL A 104 -7.70 -11.43 -12.85
CA VAL A 104 -8.26 -11.22 -11.52
C VAL A 104 -7.23 -10.59 -10.58
N GLU A 105 -6.02 -11.15 -10.51
CA GLU A 105 -4.93 -10.60 -9.70
C GLU A 105 -4.70 -9.12 -10.04
N THR A 106 -4.58 -8.79 -11.33
CA THR A 106 -4.31 -7.42 -11.78
C THR A 106 -5.47 -6.47 -11.46
N ALA A 107 -6.72 -6.92 -11.61
CA ALA A 107 -7.89 -6.11 -11.27
C ALA A 107 -8.00 -5.83 -9.77
N LEU A 108 -7.72 -6.82 -8.92
CA LEU A 108 -7.73 -6.63 -7.47
C LEU A 108 -6.54 -5.77 -6.99
N GLU A 109 -5.36 -5.94 -7.59
CA GLU A 109 -4.21 -5.07 -7.36
C GLU A 109 -4.52 -3.61 -7.72
N TYR A 110 -5.22 -3.37 -8.82
CA TYR A 110 -5.66 -2.03 -9.22
C TYR A 110 -6.45 -1.33 -8.12
N PHE A 111 -7.39 -2.01 -7.46
CA PHE A 111 -8.11 -1.43 -6.32
C PHE A 111 -7.20 -1.13 -5.12
N ILE A 112 -6.21 -1.97 -4.84
CA ILE A 112 -5.23 -1.71 -3.77
C ILE A 112 -4.39 -0.46 -4.10
N GLU A 113 -3.97 -0.29 -5.35
CA GLU A 113 -3.24 0.90 -5.79
C GLU A 113 -4.09 2.17 -5.74
N MET A 114 -5.36 2.10 -6.16
CA MET A 114 -6.32 3.20 -5.96
C MET A 114 -6.53 3.51 -4.47
N GLY A 115 -6.57 2.48 -3.63
CA GLY A 115 -6.63 2.60 -2.18
C GLY A 115 -5.45 3.39 -1.65
N LYS A 116 -4.22 2.98 -1.99
CA LYS A 116 -2.98 3.69 -1.61
C LYS A 116 -3.05 5.18 -1.96
N ALA A 117 -3.52 5.52 -3.17
CA ALA A 117 -3.69 6.91 -3.58
C ALA A 117 -4.63 7.71 -2.66
N ARG A 118 -5.73 7.11 -2.20
CA ARG A 118 -6.67 7.74 -1.26
C ARG A 118 -6.10 7.96 0.15
N PHE A 119 -5.06 7.21 0.52
CA PHE A 119 -4.38 7.31 1.81
C PHE A 119 -3.04 8.09 1.73
N ASP A 120 -2.83 8.88 0.68
CA ASP A 120 -1.59 9.64 0.42
C ASP A 120 -0.33 8.76 0.42
N LEU A 121 -0.45 7.53 -0.10
CA LEU A 121 0.64 6.59 -0.25
C LEU A 121 1.10 6.54 -1.73
N PRO A 122 2.38 6.22 -1.97
CA PRO A 122 2.87 5.93 -3.31
C PRO A 122 2.03 4.82 -3.96
N SER A 123 1.54 5.09 -5.16
CA SER A 123 0.69 4.17 -5.92
C SER A 123 1.12 4.12 -7.38
N LYS A 124 0.82 3.01 -8.03
CA LYS A 124 1.02 2.78 -9.47
C LYS A 124 -0.34 2.82 -10.14
N PHE A 125 -0.50 3.74 -11.10
CA PHE A 125 -1.72 3.82 -11.90
C PHE A 125 -1.53 3.14 -13.24
N LEU A 126 -2.50 2.32 -13.63
CA LEU A 126 -2.70 1.97 -15.03
C LEU A 126 -3.52 3.09 -15.67
N THR A 127 -3.01 3.67 -16.76
CA THR A 127 -3.73 4.73 -17.48
C THR A 127 -4.95 4.17 -18.22
N GLU A 128 -4.89 2.90 -18.62
CA GLU A 128 -5.98 2.17 -19.26
C GLU A 128 -5.95 0.71 -18.78
N LEU A 129 -7.12 0.16 -18.48
CA LEU A 129 -7.26 -1.26 -18.13
C LEU A 129 -7.63 -2.09 -19.37
N PRO A 130 -6.95 -3.22 -19.62
CA PRO A 130 -7.38 -4.18 -20.62
C PRO A 130 -8.83 -4.64 -20.41
N PRO A 131 -9.56 -5.04 -21.47
CA PRO A 131 -11.01 -5.30 -21.40
C PRO A 131 -11.45 -6.33 -20.34
N ASN A 132 -10.63 -7.35 -20.06
CA ASN A 132 -10.96 -8.35 -19.03
C ASN A 132 -10.73 -7.81 -17.62
N ILE A 133 -9.65 -7.07 -17.42
CA ILE A 133 -9.32 -6.42 -16.15
C ILE A 133 -10.37 -5.33 -15.83
N GLN A 134 -10.76 -4.54 -16.83
CA GLN A 134 -11.83 -3.55 -16.68
C GLN A 134 -13.16 -4.22 -16.33
N ALA A 135 -13.55 -5.29 -17.02
CA ALA A 135 -14.80 -5.99 -16.73
C ALA A 135 -14.84 -6.54 -15.30
N ILE A 136 -13.72 -7.10 -14.81
CA ILE A 136 -13.60 -7.55 -13.41
C ILE A 136 -13.73 -6.37 -12.46
N ALA A 137 -13.03 -5.26 -12.72
CA ALA A 137 -13.14 -4.05 -11.89
C ALA A 137 -14.58 -3.53 -11.84
N ASP A 138 -15.26 -3.42 -12.98
CA ASP A 138 -16.66 -2.98 -13.06
C ASP A 138 -17.59 -3.92 -12.29
N THR A 139 -17.38 -5.24 -12.36
CA THR A 139 -18.13 -6.22 -11.58
C THR A 139 -17.94 -6.02 -10.08
N VAL A 140 -16.70 -5.86 -9.61
CA VAL A 140 -16.41 -5.62 -8.19
C VAL A 140 -17.03 -4.30 -7.70
N GLU A 141 -16.88 -3.21 -8.46
CA GLU A 141 -17.49 -1.92 -8.12
C GLU A 141 -19.02 -1.99 -8.09
N SER A 142 -19.63 -2.69 -9.04
CA SER A 142 -21.08 -2.85 -9.10
C SER A 142 -21.61 -3.60 -7.88
N ILE A 143 -20.93 -4.67 -7.44
CA ILE A 143 -21.31 -5.44 -6.25
C ILE A 143 -21.21 -4.59 -4.99
N LEU A 144 -20.10 -3.87 -4.82
CA LEU A 144 -19.88 -3.00 -3.67
C LEU A 144 -20.92 -1.86 -3.64
N SER A 145 -21.22 -1.27 -4.79
CA SER A 145 -22.21 -0.19 -4.92
C SER A 145 -23.64 -0.68 -4.65
N LEU A 146 -23.99 -1.87 -5.16
CA LEU A 146 -25.29 -2.48 -4.92
C LEU A 146 -25.47 -2.79 -3.42
N ARG A 147 -24.44 -3.31 -2.75
CA ARG A 147 -24.50 -3.59 -1.30
C ARG A 147 -24.76 -2.33 -0.49
N GLU A 148 -24.07 -1.23 -0.79
CA GLU A 148 -24.31 0.06 -0.12
C GLU A 148 -25.75 0.56 -0.31
N SER A 149 -26.31 0.36 -1.51
CA SER A 149 -27.70 0.74 -1.79
C SER A 149 -28.72 -0.09 -1.00
N LEU A 150 -28.44 -1.38 -0.77
CA LEU A 150 -29.32 -2.30 -0.07
C LEU A 150 -29.19 -2.19 1.45
N SER A 151 -27.97 -2.01 1.96
CA SER A 151 -27.71 -1.89 3.40
C SER A 151 -28.09 -0.51 3.95
N GLY A 152 -28.17 0.51 3.08
CA GLY A 152 -28.34 1.91 3.46
C GLY A 152 -27.15 2.48 4.24
N LYS A 153 -26.04 1.74 4.31
CA LYS A 153 -24.81 2.12 5.00
C LYS A 153 -23.68 2.16 3.97
N GLN A 154 -22.93 3.26 3.98
CA GLN A 154 -21.71 3.34 3.19
C GLN A 154 -20.62 2.51 3.88
N GLU A 155 -20.03 1.58 3.15
CA GLU A 155 -18.91 0.81 3.68
C GLU A 155 -17.66 1.67 3.70
N ASP A 156 -16.94 1.62 4.82
CA ASP A 156 -15.65 2.26 4.93
C ASP A 156 -14.68 1.73 3.84
N VAL A 157 -13.87 2.63 3.29
CA VAL A 157 -12.94 2.32 2.20
C VAL A 157 -11.96 1.22 2.62
N MET A 158 -11.48 1.24 3.87
CA MET A 158 -10.56 0.22 4.36
C MET A 158 -11.24 -1.15 4.44
N THR A 159 -12.50 -1.22 4.86
CA THR A 159 -13.28 -2.47 4.86
C THR A 159 -13.37 -3.09 3.46
N LYS A 160 -13.65 -2.27 2.44
CA LYS A 160 -13.66 -2.74 1.03
C LYS A 160 -12.29 -3.27 0.61
N LEU A 161 -11.22 -2.53 0.92
CA LEU A 161 -9.85 -2.91 0.56
C LEU A 161 -9.39 -4.18 1.29
N LYS A 162 -9.79 -4.38 2.55
CA LYS A 162 -9.55 -5.62 3.31
C LYS A 162 -10.14 -6.83 2.58
N CYS A 163 -11.40 -6.74 2.15
CA CYS A 163 -12.07 -7.83 1.42
C CYS A 163 -11.37 -8.12 0.09
N ILE A 164 -11.07 -7.08 -0.68
CA ILE A 164 -10.33 -7.18 -1.95
C ILE A 164 -8.95 -7.81 -1.73
N TRP A 165 -8.22 -7.37 -0.71
CA TRP A 165 -6.91 -7.92 -0.37
C TRP A 165 -7.02 -9.40 0.01
N ARG A 166 -8.04 -9.81 0.77
CA ARG A 166 -8.22 -11.21 1.16
C ARG A 166 -8.45 -12.13 -0.03
N ILE A 167 -9.22 -11.67 -1.02
CA ILE A 167 -9.45 -12.39 -2.28
C ILE A 167 -8.17 -12.42 -3.11
N LEU A 168 -7.45 -11.29 -3.22
CA LEU A 168 -6.16 -11.23 -3.90
C LEU A 168 -5.12 -12.20 -3.29
N ASP A 169 -5.10 -12.32 -1.96
CA ASP A 169 -4.27 -13.30 -1.26
C ASP A 169 -4.66 -14.74 -1.59
N SER A 170 -5.97 -15.01 -1.73
CA SER A 170 -6.49 -16.30 -2.20
C SER A 170 -6.07 -16.61 -3.64
N VAL A 171 -6.21 -15.66 -4.56
CA VAL A 171 -5.77 -15.77 -5.97
C VAL A 171 -4.30 -16.17 -6.03
N ARG A 172 -3.44 -15.46 -5.28
CA ARG A 172 -2.00 -15.75 -5.24
C ARG A 172 -1.66 -17.09 -4.60
N THR A 173 -2.42 -17.50 -3.58
CA THR A 173 -2.23 -18.78 -2.90
C THR A 173 -2.57 -19.97 -3.82
N HIS A 174 -3.58 -19.80 -4.66
CA HIS A 174 -4.08 -20.86 -5.56
C HIS A 174 -3.54 -20.76 -6.99
N PHE A 175 -2.65 -19.80 -7.28
CA PHE A 175 -2.03 -19.65 -8.59
C PHE A 175 -1.19 -20.89 -8.98
N ASP A 176 -1.42 -21.41 -10.18
CA ASP A 176 -0.61 -22.47 -10.78
C ASP A 176 -0.06 -22.01 -12.14
N PRO A 177 1.28 -21.96 -12.35
CA PRO A 177 1.85 -21.58 -13.64
C PRO A 177 1.47 -22.54 -14.79
N LYS A 178 0.99 -23.75 -14.49
CA LYS A 178 0.52 -24.73 -15.49
C LYS A 178 -0.98 -24.63 -15.76
N ASN A 179 -1.74 -23.97 -14.90
CA ASN A 179 -3.17 -23.76 -15.04
C ASN A 179 -3.50 -22.30 -14.74
N VAL A 180 -3.72 -21.53 -15.81
CA VAL A 180 -3.97 -20.09 -15.74
C VAL A 180 -5.33 -19.72 -15.12
N CYS A 181 -6.17 -20.71 -14.79
CA CYS A 181 -7.49 -20.54 -14.16
C CYS A 181 -7.63 -21.36 -12.86
N ALA A 182 -6.52 -21.78 -12.24
CA ALA A 182 -6.53 -22.64 -11.07
C ALA A 182 -7.32 -22.06 -9.89
N TYR A 183 -7.15 -20.77 -9.59
CA TYR A 183 -7.93 -20.09 -8.56
C TYR A 183 -9.41 -20.02 -8.96
N LEU A 184 -9.72 -19.63 -10.19
CA LEU A 184 -11.11 -19.51 -10.67
C LEU A 184 -11.86 -20.85 -10.63
N GLU A 185 -11.18 -21.95 -10.96
CA GLU A 185 -11.69 -23.32 -10.85
C GLU A 185 -11.87 -23.75 -9.39
N PHE A 186 -10.90 -23.43 -8.52
CA PHE A 186 -10.97 -23.70 -7.09
C PHE A 186 -12.14 -22.97 -6.44
N ALA A 187 -12.26 -21.65 -6.64
CA ALA A 187 -13.31 -20.82 -6.07
C ALA A 187 -14.71 -21.34 -6.48
N GLY A 188 -14.84 -21.74 -7.76
CA GLY A 188 -16.08 -22.31 -8.29
C GLY A 188 -16.57 -23.59 -7.61
N GLN A 189 -15.70 -24.35 -6.92
CA GLN A 189 -16.12 -25.57 -6.21
C GLN A 189 -16.96 -25.27 -4.96
N PHE A 190 -16.85 -24.05 -4.44
CA PHE A 190 -17.48 -23.63 -3.18
C PHE A 190 -18.64 -22.66 -3.40
N LEU A 191 -18.82 -22.17 -4.63
CA LEU A 191 -19.96 -21.36 -5.05
C LEU A 191 -21.09 -22.30 -5.51
N LYS A 192 -22.11 -22.50 -4.66
CA LYS A 192 -23.31 -23.27 -4.96
C LYS A 192 -24.55 -22.41 -4.89
#